data_AF-A0AAY4BNZ5-F1
#
_entry.id   AF-A0AAY4BNZ5-F1
#
_cell.length_a   1.000
_cell.length_b   1.000
_cell.length_c   1.000
_cell.angle_alpha   90.00
_cell.angle_beta   90.00
_cell.angle_gamma   90.00
#
_symmetry.space_group_name_H-M   'P 1'
#
loop_
_entity.id
_entity.type
_entity.pdbx_description
1 polymer ?
#
loop_
_entity_poly.entity_id
_entity_poly.type
_entity_poly.pdbx_seq_one_letter_code
_entity_poly.pdbx_strand_id
1 'polypeptide(L)'
;MPLVKRSIEPRHLCRGALPEGVTSELECVTNSTLAAIIKQLGSLSRHAEDIFGELFNEANSFYMRMNSLQERVDLLAVKVTQLDSTVEEVSLQDINMRKAFKSSTIQDQQVVSRNSIPNPVMEMYHRCDKPPPLNILTPYRDDKKDGLKFYTDPSYFFNLWKEKMLQATENKRKEKRRQKVSVILSVSHLSDALIQSDLQLVQEQKHMEDPTREVKKVRKARNRRQEWNMMAYDKEFRPDTRLTPSPYHGMSSEGSLSPDR
;
A
#
# COMPACT_ATOMS: atom_id res chain seq x y z
N MET A 1 1.94 20.33 -3.03
CA MET A 1 1.72 21.69 -3.55
C MET A 1 0.30 21.79 -4.10
N PRO A 2 -0.54 22.74 -3.66
CA PRO A 2 -1.79 23.01 -4.36
C PRO A 2 -1.45 23.79 -5.64
N LEU A 3 -1.49 23.10 -6.78
CA LEU A 3 -1.46 23.78 -8.08
C LEU A 3 -2.79 24.53 -8.23
N VAL A 4 -2.72 25.82 -8.56
CA VAL A 4 -3.91 26.61 -8.91
C VAL A 4 -4.49 25.99 -10.18
N LYS A 5 -5.55 25.19 -10.04
CA LYS A 5 -6.09 24.38 -11.14
C LYS A 5 -6.71 25.22 -12.26
N ARG A 6 -7.22 26.41 -11.93
CA ARG A 6 -8.03 27.24 -12.83
C ARG A 6 -7.64 28.70 -12.66
N SER A 7 -6.82 29.22 -13.58
CA SER A 7 -6.44 30.64 -13.62
C SER A 7 -7.36 31.39 -14.57
N ILE A 8 -7.87 32.54 -14.14
CA ILE A 8 -8.67 33.43 -15.00
C ILE A 8 -7.71 34.25 -15.87
N GLU A 9 -7.94 34.23 -17.19
CA GLU A 9 -7.14 34.97 -18.18
C GLU A 9 -8.01 36.06 -18.84
N PRO A 10 -7.48 37.28 -19.07
CA PRO A 10 -6.14 37.78 -18.74
C PRO A 10 -5.98 38.13 -17.25
N ARG A 11 -4.81 37.89 -16.64
CA ARG A 11 -4.57 38.21 -15.22
C ARG A 11 -4.40 39.71 -14.94
N HIS A 12 -3.95 40.47 -15.93
CA HIS A 12 -3.72 41.90 -15.84
C HIS A 12 -4.60 42.63 -16.84
N LEU A 13 -5.34 43.63 -16.36
CA LEU A 13 -6.33 44.36 -17.16
C LEU A 13 -5.76 45.60 -17.85
N CYS A 14 -4.81 46.31 -17.20
CA CYS A 14 -4.38 47.64 -17.62
C CYS A 14 -2.85 47.82 -17.65
N ARG A 15 -2.07 46.75 -17.88
CA ARG A 15 -0.59 46.80 -17.83
C ARG A 15 0.10 46.96 -19.20
N GLY A 16 -0.65 47.15 -20.27
CA GLY A 16 -0.10 47.30 -21.63
C GLY A 16 0.31 48.74 -21.94
N ALA A 17 1.35 48.91 -22.77
CA ALA A 17 1.68 50.19 -23.36
C ALA A 17 0.56 50.62 -24.32
N LEU A 18 0.29 51.93 -24.39
CA LEU A 18 -0.69 52.48 -25.31
C LEU A 18 -0.12 52.58 -26.73
N PRO A 19 -0.95 52.40 -27.77
CA PRO A 19 -0.55 52.66 -29.15
C PRO A 19 -0.12 54.12 -29.35
N GLU A 20 0.86 54.36 -30.20
CA GLU A 20 1.25 55.73 -30.57
C GLU A 20 0.13 56.42 -31.37
N GLY A 21 -0.09 57.71 -31.12
CA GLY A 21 -1.08 58.53 -31.83
C GLY A 21 -2.52 58.46 -31.32
N VAL A 22 -2.75 57.93 -30.10
CA VAL A 22 -4.07 57.93 -29.46
C VAL A 22 -4.47 59.36 -29.05
N THR A 23 -5.68 59.76 -29.43
CA THR A 23 -6.24 61.10 -29.13
C THR A 23 -6.65 61.26 -27.66
N SER A 24 -7.19 60.20 -27.05
CA SER A 24 -7.64 60.16 -25.66
C SER A 24 -7.10 58.90 -24.96
N GLU A 25 -5.97 59.04 -24.26
CA GLU A 25 -5.30 57.92 -23.58
C GLU A 25 -6.21 57.26 -22.54
N LEU A 26 -6.95 58.06 -21.76
CA LEU A 26 -7.85 57.54 -20.72
C LEU A 26 -8.99 56.73 -21.32
N GLU A 27 -9.58 57.19 -22.43
CA GLU A 27 -10.63 56.44 -23.14
C GLU A 27 -10.08 55.12 -23.72
N CYS A 28 -8.87 55.16 -24.28
CA CYS A 28 -8.21 53.97 -24.79
C CYS A 28 -7.92 52.93 -23.69
N VAL A 29 -7.39 53.36 -22.54
CA VAL A 29 -7.15 52.49 -21.38
C VAL A 29 -8.46 51.92 -20.87
N THR A 30 -9.50 52.74 -20.67
CA THR A 30 -10.79 52.29 -20.13
C THR A 30 -11.47 51.28 -21.07
N ASN A 31 -11.50 51.53 -22.39
CA ASN A 31 -12.05 50.59 -23.35
C ASN A 31 -11.24 49.27 -23.41
N SER A 32 -9.91 49.35 -23.39
CA SER A 32 -9.04 48.17 -23.35
C SER A 32 -9.25 47.34 -22.08
N THR A 33 -9.45 48.02 -20.96
CA THR A 33 -9.76 47.42 -19.65
C THR A 33 -11.10 46.70 -19.69
N LEU A 34 -12.15 47.33 -20.23
CA LEU A 34 -13.47 46.72 -20.39
C LEU A 34 -13.42 45.49 -21.29
N ALA A 35 -12.70 45.56 -22.43
CA ALA A 35 -12.49 44.42 -23.30
C ALA A 35 -11.75 43.27 -22.58
N ALA A 36 -10.75 43.58 -21.76
CA ALA A 36 -10.04 42.60 -20.95
C ALA A 36 -10.93 41.98 -19.85
N ILE A 37 -11.83 42.77 -19.23
CA ILE A 37 -12.83 42.26 -18.28
C ILE A 37 -13.79 41.29 -18.97
N ILE A 38 -14.27 41.62 -20.18
CA ILE A 38 -15.15 40.71 -20.95
C ILE A 38 -14.43 39.39 -21.23
N LYS A 39 -13.14 39.42 -21.58
CA LYS A 39 -12.33 38.21 -21.74
C LYS A 39 -12.18 37.41 -20.43
N GLN A 40 -11.96 38.09 -19.31
CA GLN A 40 -11.92 37.44 -17.99
C GLN A 40 -13.25 36.74 -17.66
N LEU A 41 -14.38 37.39 -17.93
CA LEU A 41 -15.71 36.79 -17.74
C LEU A 41 -15.89 35.56 -18.62
N GLY A 42 -15.44 35.60 -19.89
CA GLY A 42 -15.44 34.42 -20.76
C GLY A 42 -14.58 33.27 -20.21
N SER A 43 -13.38 33.57 -19.70
CA SER A 43 -12.53 32.58 -19.03
C SER A 43 -13.19 32.00 -17.78
N LEU A 44 -13.87 32.83 -16.98
CA LEU A 44 -14.62 32.39 -15.80
C LEU A 44 -15.79 31.47 -16.18
N SER A 45 -16.56 31.83 -17.21
CA SER A 45 -17.67 31.00 -17.71
C SER A 45 -17.20 29.62 -18.16
N ARG A 46 -16.07 29.54 -18.88
CA ARG A 46 -15.46 28.26 -19.26
C ARG A 46 -15.09 27.42 -18.04
N HIS A 47 -14.45 28.03 -17.03
CA HIS A 47 -14.11 27.31 -15.80
C HIS A 47 -15.34 26.83 -15.04
N ALA A 48 -16.44 27.60 -15.05
CA ALA A 48 -17.70 27.20 -14.45
C ALA A 48 -18.32 26.02 -15.21
N GLU A 49 -18.34 26.06 -16.55
CA GLU A 49 -18.78 24.96 -17.41
C GLU A 49 -18.03 23.66 -17.09
N ASP A 50 -16.69 23.72 -17.00
CA ASP A 50 -15.88 22.54 -16.67
C ASP A 50 -16.24 21.96 -15.29
N ILE A 51 -16.43 22.81 -14.27
CA ILE A 51 -16.78 22.36 -12.92
C ILE A 51 -18.17 21.71 -12.91
N PHE A 52 -19.16 22.36 -13.51
CA PHE A 52 -20.52 21.82 -13.54
C PHE A 52 -20.61 20.57 -14.42
N GLY A 53 -19.82 20.49 -15.50
CA GLY A 53 -19.70 19.29 -16.33
C GLY A 53 -19.11 18.10 -15.57
N GLU A 54 -18.03 18.30 -14.81
CA GLU A 54 -17.43 17.27 -13.94
C GLU A 54 -18.46 16.75 -12.92
N LEU A 55 -19.14 17.66 -12.21
CA LEU A 55 -20.17 17.32 -11.23
C LEU A 55 -21.36 16.60 -11.86
N PHE A 56 -21.82 17.06 -13.02
CA PHE A 56 -22.92 16.44 -13.76
C PHE A 56 -22.59 15.00 -14.16
N ASN A 57 -21.39 14.77 -14.70
CA ASN A 57 -20.95 13.44 -15.11
C ASN A 57 -20.89 12.46 -13.92
N GLU A 58 -20.38 12.91 -12.78
CA GLU A 58 -20.33 12.10 -11.56
C GLU A 58 -21.75 11.82 -11.01
N ALA A 59 -22.61 12.84 -10.95
CA ALA A 59 -24.01 12.68 -10.54
C ALA A 59 -24.79 11.74 -11.46
N ASN A 60 -24.56 11.82 -12.78
CA ASN A 60 -25.20 10.93 -13.75
C ASN A 60 -24.71 9.49 -13.60
N SER A 61 -23.41 9.27 -13.36
CA SER A 61 -22.87 7.95 -13.06
C SER A 61 -23.49 7.36 -11.79
N PHE A 62 -23.64 8.19 -10.75
CA PHE A 62 -24.35 7.80 -9.52
C PHE A 62 -25.82 7.43 -9.80
N TYR A 63 -26.53 8.26 -10.57
CA TYR A 63 -27.91 8.04 -10.94
C TYR A 63 -28.12 6.69 -11.66
N MET A 64 -27.28 6.37 -12.64
CA MET A 64 -27.36 5.09 -13.36
C MET A 64 -27.16 3.89 -12.43
N ARG A 65 -26.19 3.99 -11.49
CA ARG A 65 -25.96 2.95 -10.48
C ARG A 65 -27.13 2.81 -9.51
N MET A 66 -27.73 3.94 -9.12
CA MET A 66 -28.89 3.98 -8.23
C MET A 66 -30.09 3.30 -8.87
N ASN A 67 -30.40 3.59 -10.13
CA ASN A 67 -31.51 2.95 -10.84
C ASN A 67 -31.33 1.44 -10.93
N SER A 68 -30.13 0.98 -11.32
CA SER A 68 -29.82 -0.45 -11.37
C SER A 68 -29.92 -1.12 -9.98
N LEU A 69 -29.52 -0.41 -8.92
CA LEU A 69 -29.66 -0.90 -7.56
C LEU A 69 -31.14 -0.96 -7.13
N GLN A 70 -31.94 0.05 -7.48
CA GLN A 70 -33.36 0.12 -7.14
C GLN A 70 -34.12 -1.06 -7.74
N GLU A 71 -33.96 -1.33 -9.03
CA GLU A 71 -34.59 -2.48 -9.69
C GLU A 71 -34.23 -3.80 -9.00
N ARG A 72 -32.96 -3.96 -8.58
CA ARG A 72 -32.52 -5.15 -7.85
C ARG A 72 -33.14 -5.26 -6.46
N VAL A 73 -33.31 -4.13 -5.76
CA VAL A 73 -33.96 -4.08 -4.45
C VAL A 73 -35.44 -4.45 -4.58
N ASP A 74 -36.14 -3.92 -5.58
CA ASP A 74 -37.56 -4.21 -5.81
C ASP A 74 -37.78 -5.69 -6.11
N LEU A 75 -36.96 -6.28 -7.00
CA LEU A 75 -37.00 -7.71 -7.29
C LEU A 75 -36.65 -8.56 -6.07
N LEU A 76 -35.68 -8.13 -5.26
CA LEU A 76 -35.31 -8.85 -4.05
C LEU A 76 -36.44 -8.80 -3.01
N ALA A 77 -37.13 -7.66 -2.84
CA ALA A 77 -38.25 -7.53 -1.93
C ALA A 77 -39.40 -8.50 -2.27
N VAL A 78 -39.72 -8.65 -3.57
CA VAL A 78 -40.70 -9.65 -4.02
C VAL A 78 -40.23 -11.08 -3.71
N LYS A 79 -38.96 -11.41 -3.97
CA LYS A 79 -38.43 -12.75 -3.67
C LYS A 79 -38.46 -13.07 -2.17
N VAL A 80 -38.06 -12.12 -1.33
CA VAL A 80 -38.03 -12.30 0.13
C VAL A 80 -39.43 -12.50 0.69
N THR A 81 -40.43 -11.77 0.19
CA THR A 81 -41.82 -11.91 0.64
C THR A 81 -42.48 -13.21 0.20
N GLN A 82 -41.97 -13.87 -0.85
CA GLN A 82 -42.45 -15.17 -1.33
C GLN A 82 -41.74 -16.37 -0.67
N LEU A 83 -40.73 -16.13 0.19
CA LEU A 83 -40.04 -17.22 0.88
C LEU A 83 -40.96 -17.87 1.92
N ASP A 84 -41.10 -19.19 1.83
CA ASP A 84 -41.78 -20.00 2.81
C ASP A 84 -40.75 -20.86 3.57
N SER A 85 -40.42 -20.43 4.79
CA SER A 85 -39.44 -21.09 5.65
C SER A 85 -39.88 -22.48 6.12
N THR A 86 -41.16 -22.84 5.95
CA THR A 86 -41.66 -24.19 6.32
C THR A 86 -41.35 -25.23 5.26
N VAL A 87 -41.08 -24.81 4.02
CA VAL A 87 -40.79 -25.67 2.86
C VAL A 87 -39.29 -25.66 2.51
N GLU A 88 -38.54 -24.64 2.92
CA GLU A 88 -37.12 -24.49 2.57
C GLU A 88 -36.21 -25.43 3.38
N GLU A 89 -35.73 -26.50 2.75
CA GLU A 89 -34.81 -27.47 3.37
C GLU A 89 -33.33 -27.04 3.26
N VAL A 90 -32.57 -27.24 4.34
CA VAL A 90 -31.13 -26.94 4.37
C VAL A 90 -30.33 -28.13 3.83
N SER A 91 -29.74 -27.97 2.64
CA SER A 91 -28.92 -29.01 2.00
C SER A 91 -27.44 -28.96 2.42
N LEU A 92 -26.94 -30.05 2.98
CA LEU A 92 -25.50 -30.22 3.27
C LEU A 92 -24.64 -30.34 1.99
N GLN A 93 -25.27 -30.64 0.84
CA GLN A 93 -24.57 -30.72 -0.44
C GLN A 93 -24.02 -29.36 -0.87
N ASP A 94 -24.71 -28.26 -0.50
CA ASP A 94 -24.27 -26.90 -0.82
C ASP A 94 -22.93 -26.55 -0.16
N ILE A 95 -22.64 -27.11 1.01
CA ILE A 95 -21.39 -26.87 1.75
C ILE A 95 -20.18 -27.40 0.98
N ASN A 96 -20.31 -28.53 0.28
CA ASN A 96 -19.20 -29.18 -0.41
C ASN A 96 -19.19 -28.89 -1.92
N MET A 97 -20.36 -28.63 -2.53
CA MET A 97 -20.51 -28.53 -3.99
C MET A 97 -20.71 -27.10 -4.49
N ARG A 98 -21.09 -26.13 -3.64
CA ARG A 98 -21.20 -24.72 -4.02
C ARG A 98 -20.01 -23.92 -3.48
N LYS A 99 -19.54 -22.98 -4.30
CA LYS A 99 -18.55 -22.00 -3.84
C LYS A 99 -19.20 -21.06 -2.85
N ALA A 100 -18.50 -20.76 -1.76
CA ALA A 100 -18.92 -19.76 -0.80
C ALA A 100 -19.07 -18.38 -1.47
N PHE A 101 -20.02 -17.58 -0.96
CA PHE A 101 -20.19 -16.20 -1.36
C PHE A 101 -18.88 -15.40 -1.17
N LYS A 102 -18.59 -14.53 -2.14
CA LYS A 102 -17.46 -13.60 -2.09
C LYS A 102 -17.95 -12.20 -2.39
N SER A 103 -17.65 -11.27 -1.49
CA SER A 103 -17.84 -9.84 -1.73
C SER A 103 -16.77 -9.31 -2.69
N SER A 104 -17.04 -8.15 -3.28
CA SER A 104 -16.02 -7.42 -4.03
C SER A 104 -14.84 -7.04 -3.12
N THR A 105 -13.62 -7.16 -3.64
CA THR A 105 -12.37 -6.78 -2.96
C THR A 105 -11.52 -5.84 -3.82
N ILE A 106 -12.17 -5.09 -4.72
CA ILE A 106 -11.50 -4.13 -5.61
C ILE A 106 -10.87 -3.03 -4.75
N GLN A 107 -9.61 -2.68 -5.07
CA GLN A 107 -8.87 -1.61 -4.40
C GLN A 107 -8.30 -0.67 -5.45
N ASP A 108 -8.60 0.62 -5.30
CA ASP A 108 -8.07 1.66 -6.19
C ASP A 108 -6.59 1.87 -5.91
N GLN A 109 -5.80 1.89 -6.99
CA GLN A 109 -4.35 2.04 -6.95
C GLN A 109 -3.92 2.99 -8.07
N GLN A 110 -2.67 3.48 -8.01
CA GLN A 110 -2.10 4.38 -9.02
C GLN A 110 -2.90 5.68 -9.20
N VAL A 111 -3.44 6.25 -8.12
CA VAL A 111 -4.37 7.40 -8.16
C VAL A 111 -3.83 8.70 -8.81
N VAL A 112 -2.51 8.78 -9.05
CA VAL A 112 -1.83 9.93 -9.68
C VAL A 112 -1.25 9.60 -11.06
N SER A 113 -1.84 8.63 -11.76
CA SER A 113 -1.45 8.26 -13.12
C SER A 113 -1.85 9.32 -14.16
N ARG A 114 -1.30 9.21 -15.38
CA ARG A 114 -1.57 10.16 -16.47
C ARG A 114 -3.05 10.28 -16.84
N ASN A 115 -3.82 9.21 -16.68
CA ASN A 115 -5.26 9.16 -16.96
C ASN A 115 -6.13 9.76 -15.84
N SER A 116 -5.59 10.01 -14.65
CA SER A 116 -6.33 10.68 -13.56
C SER A 116 -6.04 12.19 -13.48
N ILE A 117 -5.27 12.72 -14.44
CA ILE A 117 -4.96 14.16 -14.50
C ILE A 117 -6.23 14.94 -14.87
N PRO A 118 -6.67 15.92 -14.07
CA PRO A 118 -7.79 16.77 -14.40
C PRO A 118 -7.55 17.57 -15.68
N ASN A 119 -8.60 17.77 -16.49
CA ASN A 119 -8.51 18.52 -17.75
C ASN A 119 -7.79 19.88 -17.62
N PRO A 120 -8.07 20.72 -16.61
CA PRO A 120 -7.36 22.01 -16.48
C PRO A 120 -5.84 21.86 -16.29
N VAL A 121 -5.42 20.83 -15.55
CA VAL A 121 -4.00 20.54 -15.33
C VAL A 121 -3.36 19.98 -16.60
N MET A 122 -4.12 19.20 -17.39
CA MET A 122 -3.68 18.69 -18.69
C MET A 122 -3.46 19.82 -19.70
N GLU A 123 -4.36 20.81 -19.74
CA GLU A 123 -4.19 22.01 -20.57
C GLU A 123 -2.93 22.79 -20.18
N MET A 124 -2.69 22.99 -18.88
CA MET A 124 -1.46 23.62 -18.41
C MET A 124 -0.22 22.83 -18.84
N TYR A 125 -0.26 21.50 -18.69
CA TYR A 125 0.84 20.62 -19.09
C TYR A 125 1.15 20.73 -20.59
N HIS A 126 0.14 20.90 -21.45
CA HIS A 126 0.34 21.06 -22.89
C HIS A 126 0.93 22.42 -23.30
N ARG A 127 0.78 23.46 -22.47
CA ARG A 127 1.42 24.76 -22.67
C ARG A 127 2.89 24.79 -22.20
N CYS A 128 3.31 23.80 -21.41
CA CYS A 128 4.69 23.69 -20.97
C CYS A 128 5.64 23.24 -22.09
N ASP A 129 6.91 23.61 -21.96
CA ASP A 129 7.95 23.18 -22.87
C ASP A 129 8.11 21.66 -22.86
N LYS A 130 8.19 21.07 -24.05
CA LYS A 130 8.40 19.64 -24.23
C LYS A 130 9.89 19.31 -24.09
N PRO A 131 10.25 18.10 -23.62
CA PRO A 131 11.64 17.69 -23.61
C PRO A 131 12.21 17.64 -25.04
N PRO A 132 13.54 17.78 -25.20
CA PRO A 132 14.18 17.58 -26.49
C PRO A 132 13.81 16.22 -27.10
N PRO A 133 13.63 16.11 -28.43
CA PRO A 133 13.17 14.88 -29.09
C PRO A 133 14.30 13.84 -29.19
N LEU A 134 14.86 13.41 -28.05
CA LEU A 134 15.96 12.45 -27.98
C LEU A 134 15.54 11.03 -28.40
N ASN A 135 14.23 10.78 -28.48
CA ASN A 135 13.68 9.53 -29.00
C ASN A 135 14.12 9.25 -30.44
N ILE A 136 14.41 10.27 -31.26
CA ILE A 136 14.91 10.12 -32.64
C ILE A 136 16.29 9.44 -32.69
N LEU A 137 17.06 9.52 -31.61
CA LEU A 137 18.40 8.92 -31.51
C LEU A 137 18.35 7.47 -31.02
N THR A 138 17.20 7.01 -30.50
CA THR A 138 17.01 5.65 -29.97
C THR A 138 17.42 4.54 -30.95
N PRO A 139 17.10 4.61 -32.26
CA PRO A 139 17.50 3.57 -33.22
C PRO A 139 19.01 3.40 -33.39
N TYR A 140 19.80 4.43 -33.05
CA TYR A 140 21.26 4.43 -33.21
C TYR A 140 22.01 3.99 -31.94
N ARG A 141 21.29 3.52 -30.91
CA ARG A 141 21.89 3.10 -29.64
C ARG A 141 22.16 1.60 -29.60
N ASP A 142 23.36 1.23 -29.17
CA ASP A 142 23.77 -0.18 -29.01
C ASP A 142 23.00 -0.90 -27.88
N ASP A 143 22.62 -0.17 -26.83
CA ASP A 143 21.97 -0.72 -25.63
C ASP A 143 20.46 -0.95 -25.79
N LYS A 144 19.87 -0.57 -26.94
CA LYS A 144 18.43 -0.63 -27.25
C LYS A 144 17.54 0.05 -26.19
N LYS A 145 18.09 1.00 -25.43
CA LYS A 145 17.34 1.77 -24.44
C LYS A 145 16.77 3.03 -25.09
N ASP A 146 15.59 3.43 -24.62
CA ASP A 146 14.96 4.69 -25.04
C ASP A 146 15.86 5.89 -24.68
N GLY A 147 16.28 6.65 -25.69
CA GLY A 147 17.15 7.81 -25.52
C GLY A 147 16.55 8.87 -24.60
N LEU A 148 15.23 9.01 -24.58
CA LEU A 148 14.55 10.00 -23.73
C LEU A 148 14.68 9.65 -22.24
N LYS A 149 14.78 8.36 -21.88
CA LYS A 149 14.93 7.93 -20.48
C LYS A 149 16.23 8.38 -19.83
N PHE A 150 17.26 8.70 -20.62
CA PHE A 150 18.49 9.30 -20.10
C PHE A 150 18.34 10.77 -19.74
N TYR A 151 17.32 11.44 -20.27
CA TYR A 151 16.97 12.82 -19.93
C TYR A 151 15.86 12.89 -18.88
N THR A 152 14.81 12.08 -19.03
CA THR A 152 13.69 12.01 -18.08
C THR A 152 13.09 10.60 -18.05
N ASP A 153 13.03 9.99 -16.87
CA ASP A 153 12.39 8.69 -16.65
C ASP A 153 11.43 8.74 -15.46
N PRO A 154 10.11 8.91 -15.71
CA PRO A 154 9.10 8.90 -14.65
C PRO A 154 9.02 7.58 -13.88
N SER A 155 9.47 6.46 -14.46
CA SER A 155 9.43 5.14 -13.82
C SER A 155 10.59 4.88 -12.87
N TYR A 156 11.61 5.74 -12.89
CA TYR A 156 12.84 5.59 -12.11
C TYR A 156 12.58 5.37 -10.62
N PHE A 157 11.76 6.22 -10.00
CA PHE A 157 11.48 6.15 -8.56
C PHE A 157 10.84 4.81 -8.16
N PHE A 158 9.87 4.34 -8.95
CA PHE A 158 9.19 3.08 -8.68
C PHE A 158 10.14 1.89 -8.86
N ASN A 159 10.95 1.89 -9.92
CA ASN A 159 11.90 0.82 -10.20
C ASN A 159 12.96 0.72 -9.10
N LEU A 160 13.53 1.85 -8.67
CA LEU A 160 14.49 1.92 -7.58
C LEU A 160 13.89 1.45 -6.25
N TRP A 161 12.67 1.90 -5.94
CA TRP A 161 11.95 1.47 -4.75
C TRP A 161 11.69 -0.04 -4.77
N LYS A 162 11.19 -0.58 -5.89
CA LYS A 162 10.92 -2.01 -6.08
C LYS A 162 12.18 -2.84 -5.85
N GLU A 163 13.29 -2.45 -6.44
CA GLU A 163 14.59 -3.12 -6.26
C GLU A 163 14.99 -3.15 -4.79
N LYS A 164 14.94 -2.00 -4.10
CA LYS A 164 15.25 -1.89 -2.67
C LYS A 164 14.35 -2.77 -1.80
N MET A 165 13.06 -2.85 -2.11
CA MET A 165 12.12 -3.69 -1.35
C MET A 165 12.37 -5.18 -1.53
N LEU A 166 12.69 -5.62 -2.76
CA LEU A 166 13.07 -7.01 -3.03
C LEU A 166 14.38 -7.37 -2.31
N GLN A 167 15.38 -6.50 -2.35
CA GLN A 167 16.65 -6.70 -1.66
C GLN A 167 16.47 -6.77 -0.13
N ALA A 168 15.67 -5.86 0.44
CA ALA A 168 15.35 -5.88 1.87
C ALA A 168 14.62 -7.17 2.28
N THR A 169 13.71 -7.67 1.44
CA THR A 169 12.98 -8.92 1.68
C THR A 169 13.93 -10.12 1.69
N GLU A 170 14.86 -10.18 0.74
CA GLU A 170 15.84 -11.27 0.67
C GLU A 170 16.84 -11.21 1.82
N ASN A 171 17.32 -10.02 2.19
CA ASN A 171 18.21 -9.84 3.33
C ASN A 171 17.51 -10.29 4.64
N LYS A 172 16.25 -9.91 4.84
CA LYS A 172 15.46 -10.34 6.00
C LYS A 172 15.25 -11.86 6.02
N ARG A 173 15.12 -12.50 4.86
CA ARG A 173 15.04 -13.97 4.73
C ARG A 173 16.36 -14.65 5.09
N LYS A 174 17.49 -14.14 4.59
CA LYS A 174 18.83 -14.67 4.88
C LYS A 174 19.20 -14.51 6.36
N GLU A 175 18.89 -13.37 6.95
CA GLU A 175 19.15 -13.11 8.38
C GLU A 175 18.36 -14.07 9.27
N LYS A 176 17.07 -14.31 8.98
CA LYS A 176 16.28 -15.33 9.68
C LYS A 176 16.88 -16.74 9.58
N ARG A 177 17.51 -17.09 8.46
CA ARG A 177 18.21 -18.38 8.30
C ARG A 177 19.48 -18.43 9.13
N ARG A 178 20.29 -17.35 9.12
CA ARG A 178 21.51 -17.24 9.94
C ARG A 178 21.21 -17.33 11.42
N GLN A 179 20.19 -16.62 11.91
CA GLN A 179 19.77 -16.70 13.31
C GLN A 179 19.30 -18.12 13.68
N LYS A 180 18.55 -18.81 12.81
CA LYS A 180 18.14 -20.21 13.06
C LYS A 180 19.34 -21.15 13.13
N VAL A 181 20.31 -21.01 12.23
CA VAL A 181 21.54 -21.81 12.22
C VAL A 181 22.38 -21.51 13.47
N SER A 182 22.52 -20.24 13.84
CA SER A 182 23.22 -19.82 15.07
C SER A 182 22.57 -20.41 16.32
N VAL A 183 21.23 -20.43 16.40
CA VAL A 183 20.51 -21.07 17.51
C VAL A 183 20.71 -22.58 17.52
N ILE A 184 20.70 -23.25 16.35
CA ILE A 184 20.94 -24.70 16.28
C ILE A 184 22.37 -25.02 16.74
N LEU A 185 23.35 -24.24 16.26
CA LEU A 185 24.75 -24.40 16.67
C LEU A 185 24.92 -24.12 18.17
N SER A 186 24.30 -23.08 18.73
CA SER A 186 24.42 -22.83 20.17
C SER A 186 23.79 -23.93 21.02
N VAL A 187 22.65 -24.49 20.58
CA VAL A 187 22.02 -25.64 21.25
C VAL A 187 22.89 -26.89 21.14
N SER A 188 23.53 -27.14 20.00
CA SER A 188 24.43 -28.31 19.85
C SER A 188 25.67 -28.19 20.72
N HIS A 189 26.28 -27.01 20.83
CA HIS A 189 27.44 -26.79 21.72
C HIS A 189 27.05 -26.93 23.19
N LEU A 190 25.84 -26.50 23.60
CA LEU A 190 25.33 -26.72 24.96
C LEU A 190 25.06 -28.20 25.25
N SER A 191 24.53 -28.96 24.27
CA SER A 191 24.34 -30.39 24.44
C SER A 191 25.66 -31.15 24.54
N ASP A 192 26.66 -30.77 23.74
CA ASP A 192 27.99 -31.39 23.80
C ASP A 192 28.68 -31.11 25.14
N ALA A 193 28.57 -29.88 25.66
CA ALA A 193 29.08 -29.53 26.98
C ALA A 193 28.38 -30.31 28.11
N LEU A 194 27.05 -30.50 28.02
CA LEU A 194 26.28 -31.27 29.00
C LEU A 194 26.67 -32.77 28.96
N ILE A 195 26.83 -33.34 27.77
CA ILE A 195 27.27 -34.72 27.60
C ILE A 195 28.68 -34.90 28.17
N GLN A 196 29.56 -33.91 28.01
CA GLN A 196 30.91 -33.96 28.56
C GLN A 196 30.93 -33.86 30.09
N SER A 197 30.04 -33.05 30.70
CA SER A 197 29.87 -33.04 32.16
C SER A 197 29.26 -34.32 32.72
N ASP A 198 28.29 -34.91 32.02
CA ASP A 198 27.68 -36.19 32.41
C ASP A 198 28.71 -37.33 32.30
N LEU A 199 29.56 -37.31 31.28
CA LEU A 199 30.63 -38.31 31.13
C LEU A 199 31.67 -38.20 32.26
N GLN A 200 31.95 -36.98 32.72
CA GLN A 200 32.88 -36.72 33.82
C GLN A 200 32.29 -37.18 35.17
N LEU A 201 30.99 -36.97 35.40
CA LEU A 201 30.26 -37.53 36.57
C LEU A 201 30.18 -39.07 36.53
N VAL A 202 29.98 -39.67 35.35
CA VAL A 202 29.98 -41.14 35.17
C VAL A 202 31.37 -41.73 35.41
N GLN A 203 32.45 -40.99 35.13
CA GLN A 203 33.81 -41.42 35.42
C GLN A 203 34.12 -41.38 36.92
N GLU A 204 33.56 -40.42 37.68
CA GLU A 204 33.63 -40.40 39.14
C GLU A 204 32.75 -41.48 39.80
N GLN A 205 31.62 -41.85 39.20
CA GLN A 205 30.75 -42.90 39.72
C GLN A 205 31.21 -44.34 39.42
N LYS A 206 32.25 -44.53 38.60
CA LYS A 206 32.76 -45.86 38.21
C LYS A 206 33.63 -46.57 39.25
N HIS A 207 33.50 -46.21 40.53
CA HIS A 207 34.15 -46.91 41.65
C HIS A 207 33.18 -47.67 42.57
N MET A 208 31.93 -47.95 42.21
CA MET A 208 31.12 -48.95 42.91
C MET A 208 30.05 -49.56 42.00
N GLU A 209 30.07 -50.89 41.95
CA GLU A 209 29.01 -51.84 41.58
C GLU A 209 28.60 -52.12 40.12
N ASP A 210 28.33 -53.42 39.93
CA ASP A 210 27.63 -54.18 38.88
C ASP A 210 26.61 -55.07 39.67
N PRO A 211 25.54 -55.72 39.15
CA PRO A 211 24.98 -55.76 37.78
C PRO A 211 23.41 -55.70 37.71
N THR A 212 22.88 -55.84 36.48
CA THR A 212 21.59 -56.47 36.09
C THR A 212 20.25 -55.69 36.19
N ARG A 213 19.75 -55.21 35.03
CA ARG A 213 18.42 -55.56 34.43
C ARG A 213 18.15 -54.72 33.17
N GLU A 214 18.08 -55.35 32.00
CA GLU A 214 17.53 -54.70 30.80
C GLU A 214 16.00 -54.76 30.80
N VAL A 215 15.34 -53.60 30.86
CA VAL A 215 13.91 -53.45 30.59
C VAL A 215 13.76 -52.78 29.22
N LYS A 216 13.11 -53.47 28.27
CA LYS A 216 12.76 -52.90 26.95
C LYS A 216 11.86 -51.68 27.13
N LYS A 217 12.41 -50.48 26.90
CA LYS A 217 11.66 -49.22 26.89
C LYS A 217 10.80 -49.13 25.63
N VAL A 218 9.49 -49.39 25.77
CA VAL A 218 8.50 -49.09 24.72
C VAL A 218 8.38 -47.56 24.62
N ARG A 219 8.63 -47.00 23.42
CA ARG A 219 8.55 -45.55 23.19
C ARG A 219 7.09 -45.08 23.33
N LYS A 220 6.83 -44.20 24.30
CA LYS A 220 5.55 -43.51 24.45
C LYS A 220 5.36 -42.54 23.29
N ALA A 221 4.25 -42.64 22.57
CA ALA A 221 3.94 -41.75 21.46
C ALA A 221 3.89 -40.29 21.93
N ARG A 222 4.62 -39.41 21.22
CA ARG A 222 4.73 -37.99 21.55
C ARG A 222 3.38 -37.31 21.31
N ASN A 223 2.80 -36.79 22.39
CA ASN A 223 1.56 -36.02 22.32
C ASN A 223 1.85 -34.64 21.71
N ARG A 224 1.38 -34.41 20.48
CA ARG A 224 1.60 -33.15 19.74
C ARG A 224 0.49 -32.12 19.96
N ARG A 225 -0.49 -32.35 20.84
CA ARG A 225 -1.67 -31.49 20.98
C ARG A 225 -1.32 -30.01 21.22
N GLN A 226 -0.26 -29.72 21.96
CA GLN A 226 0.22 -28.35 22.19
C GLN A 226 0.79 -27.68 20.94
N GLU A 227 1.51 -28.43 20.09
CA GLU A 227 2.04 -27.91 18.82
C GLU A 227 0.92 -27.54 17.85
N TRP A 228 -0.14 -28.36 17.80
CA TRP A 228 -1.32 -28.11 16.96
C TRP A 228 -2.12 -26.91 17.46
N ASN A 229 -2.34 -26.79 18.78
CA ASN A 229 -2.98 -25.60 19.36
C ASN A 229 -2.19 -24.32 19.07
N MET A 230 -0.85 -24.37 19.15
CA MET A 230 -0.02 -23.22 18.80
C MET A 230 -0.06 -22.88 17.31
N MET A 231 -0.26 -23.88 16.44
CA MET A 231 -0.38 -23.66 15.01
C MET A 231 -1.74 -23.10 14.56
N ALA A 232 -2.78 -23.31 15.36
CA ALA A 232 -4.12 -22.77 15.11
C ALA A 232 -4.21 -21.24 15.26
N TYR A 233 -3.26 -20.61 15.97
CA TYR A 233 -3.18 -19.16 16.04
C TYR A 233 -2.53 -18.58 14.78
N ASP A 234 -3.15 -17.51 14.28
CA ASP A 234 -2.62 -16.72 13.17
C ASP A 234 -1.24 -16.14 13.55
N LYS A 235 -0.36 -15.95 12.55
CA LYS A 235 1.07 -15.73 12.79
C LYS A 235 1.39 -14.50 13.67
N GLU A 236 0.47 -13.55 13.72
CA GLU A 236 0.60 -12.29 14.45
C GLU A 236 0.18 -12.38 15.92
N PHE A 237 -0.50 -13.46 16.32
CA PHE A 237 -1.09 -13.61 17.66
C PHE A 237 -0.50 -14.78 18.47
N ARG A 238 0.60 -15.38 18.03
CA ARG A 238 1.28 -16.41 18.83
C ARG A 238 2.05 -15.77 19.98
N PRO A 239 1.87 -16.22 21.24
CA PRO A 239 2.63 -15.69 22.37
C PRO A 239 4.13 -15.95 22.17
N ASP A 240 4.93 -14.89 22.16
CA ASP A 240 6.37 -14.91 21.90
C ASP A 240 7.10 -15.54 23.11
N THR A 241 7.77 -16.68 22.93
CA THR A 241 8.50 -17.38 24.01
C THR A 241 9.88 -16.79 24.32
N ARG A 242 10.14 -15.53 23.91
CA ARG A 242 11.41 -14.85 24.13
C ARG A 242 11.30 -13.83 25.26
N LEU A 243 11.16 -14.31 26.48
CA LEU A 243 11.52 -13.57 27.68
C LEU A 243 12.63 -14.33 28.41
N THR A 244 13.87 -14.04 28.01
CA THR A 244 15.05 -14.21 28.87
C THR A 244 15.62 -12.80 29.09
N PRO A 245 15.73 -12.30 30.34
CA PRO A 245 16.29 -10.98 30.60
C PRO A 245 17.78 -10.96 30.23
N SER A 246 18.19 -9.98 29.42
CA SER A 246 19.60 -9.73 29.08
C SER A 246 20.34 -9.12 30.28
N PRO A 247 21.57 -9.53 30.63
CA PRO A 247 22.29 -9.04 31.82
C PRO A 247 22.91 -7.65 31.68
N TYR A 248 22.69 -6.92 30.59
CA TYR A 248 23.38 -5.64 30.30
C TYR A 248 22.45 -4.42 30.37
N HIS A 249 21.58 -4.35 31.38
CA HIS A 249 20.97 -3.07 31.74
C HIS A 249 20.95 -2.90 33.26
N GLY A 250 22.09 -2.48 33.80
CA GLY A 250 22.19 -1.86 35.10
C GLY A 250 22.47 -0.36 34.94
N MET A 251 21.58 0.45 35.53
CA MET A 251 21.82 1.80 36.06
C MET A 251 21.88 2.93 34.99
N SER A 252 21.13 4.05 35.04
CA SER A 252 20.36 4.76 36.08
C SER A 252 19.23 5.58 35.38
N SER A 253 18.01 5.72 35.92
CA SER A 253 17.52 6.79 36.81
C SER A 253 17.96 8.20 36.34
N GLU A 254 17.14 9.21 36.05
CA GLU A 254 15.92 9.69 36.72
C GLU A 254 15.05 10.57 35.79
N GLY A 255 13.77 10.70 36.13
CA GLY A 255 13.10 12.00 36.17
C GLY A 255 12.10 12.32 35.08
N SER A 256 10.81 12.02 35.31
CA SER A 256 9.80 13.06 35.55
C SER A 256 8.43 12.46 35.92
N LEU A 257 7.83 13.09 36.93
CA LEU A 257 6.62 12.70 37.66
C LEU A 257 5.35 12.98 36.85
N SER A 258 4.36 12.09 37.01
CA SER A 258 2.93 12.42 36.86
C SER A 258 2.44 13.18 38.09
N PRO A 259 1.38 13.98 37.98
CA PRO A 259 0.43 14.17 39.06
C PRO A 259 -0.86 13.40 38.76
N ASP A 260 -1.22 12.48 39.67
CA ASP A 260 -2.57 11.95 39.79
C ASP A 260 -3.51 13.06 40.31
N ARG A 261 -4.58 13.33 39.55
CA ARG A 261 -5.97 13.29 40.03
C ARG A 261 -6.96 13.41 38.86
#